data_AF-A0A5C3P4A1-F1
#
_entry.id   AF-A0A5C3P4A1-F1
#
_cell.length_a   1.000
_cell.length_b   1.000
_cell.length_c   1.000
_cell.angle_alpha   90.00
_cell.angle_beta   90.00
_cell.angle_gamma   90.00
#
_symmetry.space_group_name_H-M   'P 1'
#
loop_
_entity.id
_entity.type
_entity.pdbx_description
1 polymer ?
#
loop_
_entity_poly.entity_id
_entity_poly.type
_entity_poly.pdbx_seq_one_letter_code
_entity_poly.pdbx_strand_id
1 'polypeptide(L)'
;MYFFPDRLDIPGDLNWREVCEDMPIQIECSRYDRADKCERNEHGNVWATWFVRTNESQCMTYWDRMEDKGCTPGRSGMKRYESRLMNLHDGDDWNTMCNTSPATIGGVHYDRPTVCEDKNGRTGIFNHPDGWCW
;
A
#
# COMPACT_ATOMS: atom_id res chain seq x y z
N MET A 1 -12.90 5.58 -5.81
CA MET A 1 -12.90 7.00 -5.44
C MET A 1 -13.62 7.09 -4.11
N TYR A 2 -12.87 7.36 -3.04
CA TYR A 2 -13.40 7.50 -1.69
C TYR A 2 -13.43 8.98 -1.32
N PHE A 3 -14.38 9.37 -0.47
CA PHE A 3 -14.62 10.76 -0.06
C PHE A 3 -14.33 10.91 1.43
N PHE A 4 -13.48 11.87 1.79
CA PHE A 4 -13.13 12.17 3.18
C PHE A 4 -13.53 13.62 3.49
N PRO A 5 -14.67 13.85 4.16
CA PRO A 5 -15.10 15.19 4.54
C PRO A 5 -14.57 15.57 5.94
N ASP A 6 -13.74 16.62 6.02
CA ASP A 6 -13.26 17.17 7.30
C ASP A 6 -13.84 18.53 7.60
N ARG A 7 -14.25 18.76 8.85
CA ARG A 7 -14.77 20.05 9.34
C ARG A 7 -13.62 20.92 9.82
N LEU A 8 -13.52 22.13 9.26
CA LEU A 8 -12.52 23.13 9.64
C LEU A 8 -13.11 24.21 10.54
N ASP A 9 -12.34 24.59 11.57
CA ASP A 9 -12.63 25.76 12.41
C ASP A 9 -11.72 26.90 11.95
N ILE A 10 -12.29 27.90 11.29
CA ILE A 10 -11.55 28.96 10.59
C ILE A 10 -11.78 30.30 11.30
N PRO A 11 -10.70 30.97 11.75
CA PRO A 11 -10.78 32.34 12.26
C PRO A 11 -11.50 33.28 11.30
N GLY A 12 -12.40 34.13 11.83
CA GLY A 12 -13.31 34.94 11.02
C GLY A 12 -12.65 36.06 10.20
N ASP A 13 -11.39 36.35 10.44
CA ASP A 13 -10.55 37.31 9.72
C ASP A 13 -9.89 36.70 8.47
N LEU A 14 -9.90 35.38 8.33
CA LEU A 14 -9.31 34.68 7.20
C LEU A 14 -10.34 34.39 6.10
N ASN A 15 -9.86 34.32 4.86
CA ASN A 15 -10.67 33.85 3.75
C ASN A 15 -10.87 32.33 3.89
N TRP A 16 -12.08 31.94 4.31
CA TRP A 16 -12.45 30.55 4.54
C TRP A 16 -12.18 29.64 3.34
N ARG A 17 -12.29 30.20 2.12
CA ARG A 17 -12.10 29.43 0.89
C ARG A 17 -10.63 29.12 0.66
N GLU A 18 -9.75 30.09 0.86
CA GLU A 18 -8.30 29.90 0.73
C GLU A 18 -7.80 28.89 1.77
N VAL A 19 -8.23 29.03 3.03
CA VAL A 19 -7.87 28.10 4.11
C VAL A 19 -8.36 26.67 3.83
N CYS A 20 -9.56 26.53 3.26
CA CYS A 20 -10.09 25.22 2.89
C CYS A 20 -9.35 24.60 1.70
N GLU A 21 -9.07 25.39 0.66
CA GLU A 21 -8.39 24.90 -0.54
C GLU A 21 -6.94 24.50 -0.25
N ASP A 22 -6.25 25.20 0.65
CA ASP A 22 -4.84 24.94 1.00
C ASP A 22 -4.66 24.00 2.20
N MET A 23 -5.74 23.35 2.65
CA MET A 23 -5.67 22.37 3.73
C MET A 23 -4.99 21.08 3.26
N PRO A 24 -3.83 20.71 3.83
CA PRO A 24 -3.22 19.43 3.52
C PRO A 24 -3.88 18.31 4.33
N ILE A 25 -4.06 17.14 3.70
CA ILE A 25 -4.41 15.90 4.40
C ILE A 25 -3.45 14.78 4.01
N GLN A 26 -3.26 13.84 4.93
CA GLN A 26 -2.62 12.58 4.65
C GLN A 26 -3.69 11.48 4.68
N ILE A 27 -3.89 10.81 3.54
CA ILE A 27 -4.76 9.64 3.43
C ILE A 27 -3.86 8.49 2.97
N GLU A 28 -3.77 7.45 3.81
CA GLU A 28 -2.78 6.37 3.64
C GLU A 28 -1.35 6.94 3.52
N CYS A 29 -0.60 6.57 2.48
CA CYS A 29 0.75 7.10 2.21
C CYS A 29 0.76 8.25 1.19
N SER A 30 -0.39 8.78 0.80
CA SER A 30 -0.50 9.89 -0.14
C SER A 30 -0.82 11.19 0.60
N ARG A 31 0.01 12.21 0.38
CA ARG A 31 -0.24 13.56 0.84
C ARG A 31 -0.97 14.34 -0.24
N TYR A 32 -2.08 14.96 0.14
CA TYR A 32 -2.86 15.83 -0.72
C TYR A 32 -2.74 17.24 -0.17
N ASP A 33 -2.02 18.10 -0.88
CA ASP A 33 -1.73 19.46 -0.40
C ASP A 33 -2.91 20.43 -0.54
N ARG A 34 -3.90 20.08 -1.36
CA ARG A 34 -5.08 20.91 -1.60
C ARG A 34 -6.36 20.09 -1.67
N ALA A 35 -7.46 20.67 -1.20
CA ALA A 35 -8.79 20.08 -1.32
C ALA A 35 -9.33 20.21 -2.75
N ASP A 36 -10.02 19.18 -3.23
CA ASP A 36 -10.68 19.21 -4.55
C ASP A 36 -11.99 20.00 -4.53
N LYS A 37 -12.67 20.02 -3.37
CA LYS A 37 -13.93 20.74 -3.18
C LYS A 37 -14.04 21.31 -1.77
N CYS A 38 -14.59 22.52 -1.69
CA CYS A 38 -14.85 23.25 -0.45
C CYS A 38 -16.31 23.69 -0.37
N GLU A 39 -16.97 23.41 0.75
CA GLU A 39 -18.38 23.73 1.00
C GLU A 39 -18.55 24.44 2.34
N ARG A 40 -19.38 25.48 2.39
CA ARG A 40 -19.71 26.21 3.61
C ARG A 40 -21.22 26.21 3.82
N ASN A 41 -21.69 25.81 5.01
CA ASN A 41 -23.12 25.85 5.32
C ASN A 41 -23.56 27.19 5.93
N GLU A 42 -24.87 27.32 6.17
CA GLU A 42 -25.50 28.51 6.76
C GLU A 42 -25.03 28.82 8.18
N HIS A 43 -24.55 27.80 8.92
CA HIS A 43 -23.98 27.95 10.27
C HIS A 43 -22.49 28.33 10.26
N GLY A 44 -21.89 28.53 9.08
CA GLY A 44 -20.50 28.91 8.94
C GLY A 44 -19.49 27.77 9.02
N ASN A 45 -19.92 26.52 9.14
CA ASN A 45 -19.04 25.35 9.10
C ASN A 45 -18.51 25.16 7.68
N VAL A 46 -17.24 24.80 7.57
CA VAL A 46 -16.55 24.55 6.30
C VAL A 46 -16.13 23.08 6.23
N TRP A 47 -16.43 22.45 5.09
CA TRP A 47 -15.98 21.10 4.75
C TRP A 47 -15.07 21.11 3.55
N ALA A 48 -13.94 20.43 3.68
CA ALA A 48 -13.04 20.10 2.58
C ALA A 48 -13.29 18.65 2.13
N THR A 49 -13.15 18.38 0.82
CA THR A 49 -13.25 17.04 0.23
C THR A 49 -12.06 16.80 -0.69
N TRP A 50 -11.45 15.62 -0.54
CA TRP A 50 -10.37 15.15 -1.41
C TRP A 50 -10.80 13.91 -2.19
N PHE A 51 -10.41 13.84 -3.45
CA PHE A 51 -10.65 12.73 -4.36
C PHE A 51 -9.44 11.80 -4.40
N VAL A 52 -9.55 10.69 -3.69
CA VAL A 52 -8.50 9.66 -3.69
C VAL A 52 -8.51 8.91 -5.01
N ARG A 53 -7.40 9.01 -5.75
CA ARG A 53 -7.17 8.24 -6.99
C ARG A 53 -6.68 6.85 -6.60
N THR A 54 -7.43 5.82 -7.00
CA THR A 54 -7.26 4.41 -6.58
C THR A 54 -6.02 3.70 -7.12
N ASN A 55 -5.10 4.42 -7.78
CA ASN A 55 -3.83 3.82 -8.20
C ASN A 55 -2.76 4.12 -7.15
N GLU A 56 -3.00 3.66 -5.92
CA GLU A 56 -2.11 3.78 -4.77
C GLU A 56 -0.90 2.84 -4.89
N SER A 57 -0.36 2.66 -6.10
CA SER A 57 0.84 1.85 -6.34
C SER A 57 2.07 2.40 -5.63
N GLN A 58 2.03 3.67 -5.19
CA GLN A 58 3.08 4.30 -4.39
C GLN A 58 3.06 3.85 -2.93
N CYS A 59 1.91 3.34 -2.45
CA CYS A 59 1.70 2.92 -1.07
C CYS A 59 1.77 1.39 -0.91
N MET A 60 1.78 0.64 -2.01
CA MET A 60 1.86 -0.81 -1.96
C MET A 60 3.31 -1.25 -1.90
N THR A 61 3.58 -2.19 -1.02
CA THR A 61 4.82 -2.95 -1.05
C THR A 61 4.83 -3.84 -2.30
N TYR A 62 6.03 -4.15 -2.78
CA TYR A 62 6.20 -5.03 -3.94
C TYR A 62 7.38 -5.96 -3.74
N TRP A 63 7.35 -7.07 -4.47
CA TRP A 63 8.45 -8.04 -4.48
C TRP A 63 9.53 -7.56 -5.45
N ASP A 64 10.77 -7.52 -4.99
CA ASP A 64 11.94 -7.35 -5.86
C ASP A 64 12.06 -8.55 -6.82
N ARG A 65 13.20 -8.69 -7.50
CA ARG A 65 13.52 -9.85 -8.34
C ARG A 65 13.24 -11.16 -7.60
N MET A 66 12.40 -12.00 -8.21
CA MET A 66 12.20 -13.39 -7.77
C MET A 66 13.47 -14.19 -8.05
N GLU A 67 14.12 -14.64 -6.98
CA GLU A 67 15.29 -15.51 -7.04
C GLU A 67 14.86 -16.97 -7.02
N ASP A 68 15.18 -17.71 -8.08
CA ASP A 68 15.01 -19.16 -8.13
C ASP A 68 16.02 -19.83 -7.20
N LYS A 69 15.53 -20.54 -6.18
CA LYS A 69 16.34 -21.32 -5.24
C LYS A 69 16.38 -22.82 -5.57
N GLY A 70 15.81 -23.21 -6.71
CA GLY A 70 15.66 -24.59 -7.13
C GLY A 70 14.49 -25.29 -6.44
N CYS A 71 14.54 -26.60 -6.42
CA CYS A 71 13.45 -27.42 -5.87
C CYS A 71 13.34 -27.27 -4.35
N THR A 72 12.11 -27.20 -3.86
CA THR A 72 11.83 -27.05 -2.43
C THR A 72 12.24 -28.34 -1.69
N PRO A 73 13.17 -28.28 -0.72
CA PRO A 73 13.58 -29.46 0.03
C PRO A 73 12.38 -30.12 0.73
N GLY A 74 12.22 -31.43 0.54
CA GLY A 74 11.13 -32.21 1.16
C GLY A 74 9.74 -31.98 0.54
N ARG A 75 9.62 -31.24 -0.56
CA ARG A 75 8.37 -31.10 -1.33
C ARG A 75 8.60 -31.39 -2.81
N SER A 76 8.36 -32.65 -3.19
CA SER A 76 8.31 -33.05 -4.60
C SER A 76 7.25 -32.25 -5.35
N GLY A 77 7.53 -31.91 -6.60
CA GLY A 77 6.67 -31.11 -7.48
C GLY A 77 6.66 -29.60 -7.19
N MET A 78 7.56 -29.09 -6.34
CA MET A 78 7.60 -27.68 -5.93
C MET A 78 8.98 -27.07 -6.14
N LYS A 79 9.00 -25.87 -6.71
CA LYS A 79 10.16 -24.98 -6.83
C LYS A 79 10.03 -23.82 -5.83
N ARG A 80 11.14 -23.41 -5.23
CA ARG A 80 11.22 -22.32 -4.26
C ARG A 80 11.70 -21.06 -4.94
N TYR A 81 10.91 -19.99 -4.83
CA TYR A 81 11.36 -18.63 -5.13
C TYR A 81 11.48 -17.82 -3.85
N GLU A 82 12.48 -16.95 -3.79
CA GLU A 82 12.62 -15.95 -2.73
C GLU A 82 12.63 -14.55 -3.33
N SER A 83 12.00 -13.59 -2.66
CA SER A 83 12.11 -12.19 -3.04
C SER A 83 12.02 -11.30 -1.81
N ARG A 84 12.74 -10.18 -1.87
CA ARG A 84 12.71 -9.16 -0.82
C ARG A 84 11.48 -8.27 -1.01
N LEU A 85 10.79 -7.99 0.08
CA LEU A 85 9.73 -6.99 0.14
C LEU A 85 10.33 -5.58 0.13
N MET A 86 9.89 -4.79 -0.85
CA MET A 86 10.32 -3.43 -1.11
C MET A 86 9.20 -2.44 -0.81
N ASN A 87 9.55 -1.15 -0.73
CA ASN A 87 8.62 -0.06 -0.49
C ASN A 87 7.87 -0.13 0.85
N LEU A 88 8.57 -0.55 1.91
CA LEU A 88 8.09 -0.39 3.28
C LEU A 88 8.45 1.00 3.79
N HIS A 89 7.46 1.68 4.34
CA HIS A 89 7.57 2.99 4.94
C HIS A 89 7.93 2.93 6.43
N ASP A 90 8.36 4.06 6.96
CA ASP A 90 8.64 4.20 8.38
C ASP A 90 7.35 4.02 9.19
N GLY A 91 7.36 3.05 10.11
CA GLY A 91 6.20 2.67 10.91
C GLY A 91 5.45 1.44 10.39
N ASP A 92 5.76 0.95 9.19
CA ASP A 92 5.14 -0.28 8.68
C ASP A 92 5.56 -1.52 9.49
N ASP A 93 4.58 -2.37 9.79
CA ASP A 93 4.84 -3.73 10.23
C ASP A 93 5.21 -4.58 8.99
N TRP A 94 6.50 -4.83 8.83
CA TRP A 94 7.03 -5.59 7.70
C TRP A 94 6.41 -6.99 7.59
N ASN A 95 6.08 -7.64 8.72
CA ASN A 95 5.55 -8.99 8.73
C ASN A 95 4.09 -8.97 8.29
N THR A 96 3.31 -7.99 8.74
CA THR A 96 1.96 -7.75 8.23
C THR A 96 1.98 -7.52 6.72
N MET A 97 2.83 -6.60 6.26
CA MET A 97 2.95 -6.27 4.84
C MET A 97 3.40 -7.47 4.00
N CYS A 98 4.35 -8.26 4.49
CA CYS A 98 4.78 -9.49 3.81
C CYS A 98 3.62 -10.48 3.63
N ASN A 99 2.78 -10.65 4.65
CA ASN A 99 1.64 -11.57 4.63
C ASN A 99 0.43 -11.07 3.83
N THR A 100 0.42 -9.81 3.39
CA THR A 100 -0.69 -9.23 2.61
C THR A 100 -0.28 -8.84 1.19
N SER A 101 0.99 -9.02 0.83
CA SER A 101 1.53 -8.64 -0.48
C SER A 101 1.40 -9.74 -1.52
N PRO A 102 0.56 -9.55 -2.56
CA PRO A 102 0.38 -10.55 -3.59
C PRO A 102 1.58 -10.62 -4.54
N ALA A 103 1.72 -11.75 -5.23
CA ALA A 103 2.72 -11.95 -6.27
C ALA A 103 2.13 -12.70 -7.46
N THR A 104 2.70 -12.51 -8.65
CA THR A 104 2.41 -13.36 -9.81
C THR A 104 3.71 -13.95 -10.33
N ILE A 105 3.84 -15.28 -10.30
CA ILE A 105 5.06 -16.01 -10.68
C ILE A 105 4.70 -16.97 -11.79
N GLY A 106 5.30 -16.82 -12.97
CA GLY A 106 5.02 -17.70 -14.11
C GLY A 106 3.55 -17.71 -14.55
N GLY A 107 2.81 -16.62 -14.33
CA GLY A 107 1.37 -16.52 -14.61
C GLY A 107 0.46 -17.09 -13.51
N VAL A 108 1.02 -17.63 -12.43
CA VAL A 108 0.25 -18.09 -11.25
C VAL A 108 0.18 -16.98 -10.22
N HIS A 109 -1.03 -16.64 -9.79
CA HIS A 109 -1.28 -15.63 -8.77
C HIS A 109 -1.20 -16.22 -7.36
N TYR A 110 -0.60 -15.46 -6.44
CA TYR A 110 -0.52 -15.76 -5.02
C TYR A 110 -1.01 -14.53 -4.25
N ASP A 111 -1.98 -14.72 -3.36
CA ASP A 111 -2.46 -13.62 -2.49
C ASP A 111 -1.39 -13.19 -1.48
N ARG A 112 -0.43 -14.09 -1.16
CA ARG A 112 0.68 -13.88 -0.24
C ARG A 112 1.79 -14.93 -0.43
N PRO A 113 3.00 -14.72 0.12
CA PRO A 113 4.03 -15.75 0.21
C PRO A 113 3.56 -16.99 0.96
N THR A 114 4.23 -18.12 0.71
CA THR A 114 4.05 -19.32 1.55
C THR A 114 4.63 -19.12 2.95
N VAL A 115 5.76 -18.42 3.05
CA VAL A 115 6.43 -18.11 4.32
C VAL A 115 7.04 -16.71 4.23
N CYS A 116 6.92 -15.94 5.31
CA CYS A 116 7.65 -14.70 5.52
C CYS A 116 8.81 -14.97 6.48
N GLU A 117 10.04 -14.64 6.08
CA GLU A 117 11.25 -14.79 6.89
C GLU A 117 11.98 -13.46 7.02
N ASP A 118 12.43 -13.17 8.25
CA ASP A 118 13.27 -12.01 8.55
C ASP A 118 14.75 -12.27 8.16
N LYS A 119 14.97 -12.67 6.90
CA LYS A 119 16.30 -12.70 6.30
C LYS A 119 16.54 -11.33 5.69
N ASN A 120 17.43 -10.55 6.31
CA ASN A 120 17.71 -9.15 5.94
C ASN A 120 16.47 -8.22 5.97
N GLY A 121 15.50 -8.51 6.85
CA GLY A 121 14.44 -7.58 7.20
C GLY A 121 13.05 -7.85 6.62
N ARG A 122 12.89 -8.70 5.57
CA ARG A 122 11.77 -8.54 4.61
C ARG A 122 11.56 -9.66 3.56
N THR A 123 11.96 -10.92 3.75
CA THR A 123 11.95 -11.90 2.63
C THR A 123 10.66 -12.74 2.56
N GLY A 124 10.03 -12.79 1.39
CA GLY A 124 8.93 -13.70 1.08
C GLY A 124 9.42 -14.95 0.34
N ILE A 125 8.93 -16.12 0.74
CA ILE A 125 9.21 -17.41 0.12
C ILE A 125 7.95 -17.93 -0.57
N PHE A 126 8.06 -18.29 -1.84
CA PHE A 126 6.97 -18.81 -2.64
C PHE A 126 7.28 -20.24 -3.09
N ASN A 127 6.37 -21.18 -2.81
CA ASN A 127 6.41 -22.51 -3.39
C ASN A 127 5.57 -22.52 -4.68
N HIS A 128 6.25 -22.67 -5.81
CA HIS A 128 5.66 -22.70 -7.13
C HIS A 128 5.59 -24.13 -7.65
N PRO A 129 4.41 -24.61 -8.13
CA PRO A 129 4.32 -25.93 -8.74
C PRO A 129 5.26 -26.04 -9.94
N ASP A 130 6.13 -27.06 -9.92
CA ASP A 130 7.07 -27.34 -11.01
C ASP A 130 7.27 -28.86 -11.12
N GLY A 131 6.80 -29.42 -12.24
CA GLY A 131 6.87 -30.87 -12.50
C GLY A 131 8.28 -31.41 -12.72
N TRP A 132 9.30 -30.55 -12.79
CA TRP A 132 10.69 -30.93 -12.95
C TRP A 132 11.39 -31.12 -11.60
N CYS A 133 10.72 -30.75 -10.50
CA CYS A 133 11.18 -30.99 -9.15
C CYS A 133 10.65 -32.32 -8.65
N TRP A 134 11.53 -33.29 -8.40
CA TRP A 134 11.18 -34.62 -7.90
C TRP A 134 11.90 -34.96 -6.61
#